data_AF-A0A060BZS0-F1
#
_entry.id   AF-A0A060BZS0-F1
#
_cell.length_a   1.000
_cell.length_b   1.000
_cell.length_c   1.000
_cell.angle_alpha   90.00
_cell.angle_beta   90.00
_cell.angle_gamma   90.00
#
_symmetry.space_group_name_H-M   'P 1'
#
loop_
_entity.id
_entity.type
_entity.pdbx_description
1 polymer ?
#
loop_
_entity_poly.entity_id
_entity_poly.type
_entity_poly.pdbx_seq_one_letter_code
_entity_poly.pdbx_strand_id
1 'polypeptide(L)'
;MSFISSLKARQNAYTDIPHWSFETVHRQLLDQWESLFQRIEIAPDTPEPYKRMFYTALYHTMLMPVDRSDENPLWSDAEPYYDDFYAIWDTYRTSSPLITLIDP
;
A
#
# COMPACT_ATOMS: atom_id res chain seq x y z
N MET A 1 -14.23 1.43 3.04
CA MET A 1 -14.32 1.78 4.49
C MET A 1 -14.30 3.30 4.61
N SER A 2 -14.70 3.91 5.74
CA SER A 2 -14.57 5.35 5.97
C SER A 2 -14.47 5.68 7.47
N PHE A 3 -13.64 6.68 7.80
CA PHE A 3 -13.49 7.27 9.15
C PHE A 3 -14.49 8.40 9.40
N ILE A 4 -15.14 8.90 8.35
CA ILE A 4 -16.05 10.04 8.43
C ILE A 4 -17.46 9.56 8.76
N SER A 5 -18.00 8.62 7.98
CA SER A 5 -19.38 8.14 8.19
C SER A 5 -19.68 6.84 7.46
N SER A 6 -20.77 6.17 7.86
CA SER A 6 -21.32 5.02 7.15
C SER A 6 -21.80 5.37 5.74
N LEU A 7 -22.29 6.60 5.50
CA LEU A 7 -22.71 7.07 4.18
C LEU A 7 -21.52 7.20 3.22
N LYS A 8 -20.42 7.80 3.68
CA LYS A 8 -19.16 7.87 2.92
C LYS A 8 -18.58 6.47 2.70
N ALA A 9 -18.59 5.59 3.70
CA ALA A 9 -18.15 4.20 3.54
C ALA A 9 -18.93 3.47 2.44
N ARG A 10 -20.26 3.68 2.35
CA ARG A 10 -21.10 3.16 1.28
C ARG A 10 -20.74 3.77 -0.08
N GLN A 11 -20.49 5.08 -0.14
CA GLN A 11 -20.06 5.74 -1.37
C GLN A 11 -18.73 5.19 -1.87
N ASN A 12 -17.73 5.03 -1.00
CA ASN A 12 -16.44 4.44 -1.35
C ASN A 12 -16.64 3.03 -1.91
N ALA A 13 -17.46 2.18 -1.27
CA ALA A 13 -17.72 0.83 -1.79
C ALA A 13 -18.27 0.81 -3.24
N TYR A 14 -19.17 1.73 -3.59
CA TYR A 14 -19.68 1.84 -4.96
C TYR A 14 -18.69 2.47 -5.94
N THR A 15 -17.78 3.32 -5.44
CA THR A 15 -16.76 4.01 -6.25
C THR A 15 -15.58 3.07 -6.54
N ASP A 16 -15.10 2.38 -5.51
CA ASP A 16 -13.93 1.50 -5.56
C ASP A 16 -14.23 0.20 -6.32
N ILE A 17 -15.45 -0.35 -6.18
CA ILE A 17 -15.83 -1.66 -6.77
C ILE A 17 -17.19 -1.55 -7.49
N PRO A 18 -17.30 -0.79 -8.60
CA PRO A 18 -18.59 -0.55 -9.27
C PRO A 18 -19.18 -1.82 -9.91
N HIS A 19 -18.33 -2.78 -10.27
CA HIS A 19 -18.72 -4.00 -10.99
C HIS A 19 -18.99 -5.21 -10.06
N TRP A 20 -18.70 -5.11 -8.76
CA TRP A 20 -18.94 -6.16 -7.75
C TRP A 20 -18.41 -7.57 -8.09
N SER A 21 -17.32 -7.65 -8.86
CA SER A 21 -16.71 -8.93 -9.28
C SER A 21 -15.46 -9.21 -8.46
N PHE A 22 -15.53 -10.25 -7.63
CA PHE A 22 -14.40 -10.70 -6.81
C PHE A 22 -13.16 -10.99 -7.65
N GLU A 23 -13.30 -11.77 -8.72
CA GLU A 23 -12.17 -12.15 -9.58
C GLU A 23 -11.49 -10.94 -10.24
N THR A 24 -12.28 -9.94 -10.59
CA THR A 24 -11.74 -8.71 -11.17
C THR A 24 -10.93 -7.93 -10.14
N VAL A 25 -11.46 -7.75 -8.92
CA VAL A 25 -10.74 -7.10 -7.82
C VAL A 25 -9.47 -7.86 -7.45
N HIS A 26 -9.56 -9.19 -7.34
CA HIS A 26 -8.43 -10.04 -6.96
C HIS A 26 -7.30 -9.96 -7.99
N ARG A 27 -7.62 -10.03 -9.29
CA ARG A 27 -6.62 -9.88 -10.36
C ARG A 27 -5.99 -8.48 -10.36
N GLN A 28 -6.79 -7.42 -10.24
CA GLN A 28 -6.27 -6.05 -10.17
C GLN A 28 -5.33 -5.86 -8.97
N LEU A 29 -5.66 -6.46 -7.82
CA LEU A 29 -4.81 -6.43 -6.64
C LEU A 29 -3.46 -7.13 -6.91
N LEU A 30 -3.47 -8.30 -7.53
CA LEU A 30 -2.24 -9.03 -7.87
C LEU A 30 -1.38 -8.24 -8.87
N ASP A 31 -1.98 -7.64 -9.90
CA ASP A 31 -1.27 -6.83 -10.88
C ASP A 31 -0.62 -5.59 -10.23
N GLN A 32 -1.31 -4.96 -9.27
CA GLN A 32 -0.75 -3.83 -8.50
C GLN A 32 0.45 -4.27 -7.66
N TRP A 33 0.36 -5.39 -6.94
CA TRP A 33 1.48 -5.91 -6.15
C TRP A 33 2.67 -6.33 -7.01
N GLU A 34 2.42 -6.95 -8.16
CA GLU A 34 3.47 -7.34 -9.09
C GLU A 34 4.24 -6.10 -9.59
N SER A 35 3.53 -5.02 -9.94
CA SER A 35 4.15 -3.74 -10.32
C SER A 35 5.05 -3.18 -9.20
N LEU A 36 4.61 -3.27 -7.94
CA LEU A 36 5.41 -2.83 -6.79
C LEU A 36 6.65 -3.71 -6.57
N PHE A 37 6.52 -5.04 -6.68
CA PHE A 37 7.65 -5.95 -6.50
C PHE A 37 8.71 -5.84 -7.61
N GLN A 38 8.30 -5.49 -8.83
CA GLN A 38 9.22 -5.27 -9.96
C GLN A 38 10.14 -4.07 -9.78
N ARG A 39 9.91 -3.20 -8.80
CA ARG A 39 10.80 -2.08 -8.47
C ARG A 39 12.16 -2.51 -7.95
N ILE A 40 12.26 -3.73 -7.39
CA ILE A 40 13.55 -4.32 -7.00
C ILE A 40 13.67 -5.73 -7.58
N GLU A 41 14.67 -5.91 -8.44
CA GLU A 41 15.07 -7.20 -8.97
C GLU A 41 16.29 -7.73 -8.20
N ILE A 42 16.18 -8.96 -7.70
CA ILE A 42 17.29 -9.71 -7.10
C ILE A 42 17.87 -10.69 -8.11
N ALA A 43 19.11 -11.13 -7.89
CA ALA A 43 19.83 -11.96 -8.86
C ALA A 43 19.02 -13.20 -9.28
N PRO A 44 18.93 -13.53 -10.59
CA PRO A 44 18.08 -14.62 -11.09
C PRO A 44 18.38 -15.98 -10.45
N ASP A 45 19.64 -16.21 -10.09
CA ASP A 45 20.17 -17.42 -9.47
C ASP A 45 20.01 -17.45 -7.94
N THR A 46 19.37 -16.44 -7.34
CA THR A 46 19.06 -16.42 -5.90
C THR A 46 18.21 -17.65 -5.52
N PRO A 47 18.60 -18.43 -4.48
CA PRO A 47 17.80 -19.56 -4.03
C PRO A 47 16.38 -19.17 -3.59
N GLU A 48 15.39 -20.01 -3.91
CA GLU A 48 13.97 -19.79 -3.61
C GLU A 48 13.67 -19.35 -2.16
N PRO A 49 14.29 -19.92 -1.11
CA PRO A 49 14.05 -19.46 0.26
C PRO A 49 14.42 -17.99 0.48
N TYR A 50 15.50 -17.52 -0.15
CA TYR A 50 15.94 -16.12 -0.04
C TYR A 50 15.09 -15.19 -0.88
N LYS A 51 14.63 -15.62 -2.07
CA LYS A 51 13.64 -14.87 -2.86
C LYS A 51 12.37 -14.64 -2.05
N ARG A 52 11.83 -15.70 -1.44
CA ARG A 52 10.64 -15.61 -0.59
C ARG A 52 10.86 -14.68 0.58
N MET A 53 11.97 -14.83 1.31
CA MET A 53 12.30 -13.96 2.44
C MET A 53 12.38 -12.49 2.03
N PHE A 54 13.05 -12.20 0.92
CA PHE A 54 13.22 -10.84 0.40
C PHE A 54 11.88 -10.21 0.02
N TYR A 55 11.11 -10.83 -0.86
CA TYR A 55 9.84 -10.25 -1.32
C TYR A 55 8.78 -10.20 -0.22
N THR A 56 8.81 -11.14 0.74
CA THR A 56 7.96 -11.06 1.93
C THR A 56 8.35 -9.89 2.84
N ALA A 57 9.65 -9.65 3.03
CA ALA A 57 10.12 -8.48 3.78
C ALA A 57 9.74 -7.18 3.06
N LEU A 58 9.94 -7.11 1.74
CA LEU A 58 9.56 -5.96 0.91
C LEU A 58 8.06 -5.67 1.01
N TYR A 59 7.20 -6.69 0.90
CA TYR A 59 5.77 -6.57 1.15
C TYR A 59 5.47 -5.90 2.49
N HIS A 60 6.09 -6.36 3.59
CA HIS A 60 5.86 -5.78 4.91
C HIS A 60 6.31 -4.32 5.03
N THR A 61 7.33 -3.90 4.27
CA THR A 61 7.75 -2.49 4.28
C THR A 61 6.73 -1.54 3.65
N MET A 62 5.85 -2.05 2.77
CA MET A 62 4.86 -1.26 2.03
C MET A 62 3.47 -1.24 2.67
N LEU A 63 3.31 -1.81 3.88
CA LEU A 63 2.02 -1.82 4.57
C LEU A 63 1.72 -0.53 5.35
N MET A 64 2.74 0.30 5.62
CA MET A 64 2.62 1.55 6.37
C MET A 64 3.56 2.62 5.80
N PRO A 65 3.16 3.90 5.79
CA PRO A 65 1.88 4.43 6.27
C PRO A 65 0.71 4.05 5.34
N VAL A 66 -0.52 4.20 5.84
CA VAL A 66 -1.74 3.87 5.08
C VAL A 66 -2.28 5.11 4.41
N ASP A 67 -2.69 5.00 3.14
CA ASP A 67 -3.40 6.06 2.44
C ASP A 67 -4.77 6.31 3.10
N ARG A 68 -4.97 7.54 3.55
CA ARG A 68 -6.19 8.06 4.18
C ARG A 68 -6.71 9.29 3.43
N SER A 69 -6.33 9.46 2.17
CA SER A 69 -6.86 10.51 1.30
C SER A 69 -8.40 10.44 1.27
N ASP A 70 -9.04 11.61 1.27
CA ASP A 70 -10.51 11.78 1.38
C ASP A 70 -11.16 11.25 2.67
N GLU A 71 -10.38 10.81 3.65
CA GLU A 71 -10.87 10.30 4.94
C GLU A 71 -10.49 11.21 6.13
N ASN A 72 -9.73 12.28 5.89
CA ASN A 72 -9.42 13.33 6.86
C ASN A 72 -10.11 14.66 6.47
N PRO A 73 -11.17 15.09 7.19
CA PRO A 73 -11.89 16.32 6.85
C PRO A 73 -11.10 17.61 7.15
N LEU A 74 -9.96 17.52 7.83
CA LEU A 74 -9.07 18.65 8.12
C LEU A 74 -7.93 18.78 7.10
N TRP A 75 -7.79 17.81 6.19
CA TRP A 75 -6.79 17.86 5.12
C TRP A 75 -7.40 18.52 3.88
N SER A 76 -6.94 19.72 3.54
CA SER A 76 -7.42 20.52 2.41
C SER A 76 -6.40 20.68 1.28
N ASP A 77 -5.23 20.07 1.45
CA ASP A 77 -4.12 20.16 0.50
C ASP A 77 -4.38 19.23 -0.69
N ALA A 78 -3.70 19.50 -1.82
CA ALA A 78 -3.87 18.71 -3.05
C ALA A 78 -3.10 17.38 -2.99
N GLU A 79 -2.13 17.29 -2.10
CA GLU A 79 -1.30 16.14 -1.83
C GLU A 79 -2.10 15.04 -1.10
N PRO A 80 -1.77 13.75 -1.31
CA PRO A 80 -2.40 12.66 -0.57
C PRO A 80 -2.19 12.79 0.95
N TYR A 81 -3.17 12.34 1.73
CA TYR A 81 -3.07 12.25 3.18
C TYR A 81 -2.73 10.82 3.60
N TYR A 82 -1.59 10.64 4.25
CA TYR A 82 -1.20 9.36 4.84
C TYR A 82 -1.30 9.43 6.37
N ASP A 83 -1.67 8.32 6.99
CA ASP A 83 -1.72 8.17 8.44
C ASP A 83 -1.21 6.78 8.86
N ASP A 84 -1.43 6.39 10.11
CA ASP A 84 -0.98 5.11 10.66
C ASP A 84 0.55 4.97 10.63
N PHE A 85 1.25 6.08 10.91
CA PHE A 85 2.68 6.10 11.18
C PHE A 85 2.97 5.47 12.55
N TYR A 86 2.79 4.16 12.64
CA TYR A 86 3.14 3.39 13.83
C TYR A 86 4.64 3.18 13.94
N ALA A 87 5.13 3.11 15.17
CA ALA A 87 6.53 2.80 15.46
C ALA A 87 7.53 3.67 14.68
N ILE A 88 7.27 4.98 14.55
CA ILE A 88 8.17 5.93 13.86
C ILE A 88 9.60 5.81 14.37
N TRP A 89 9.77 5.55 15.68
CA TRP A 89 11.06 5.33 16.31
C TRP A 89 11.87 4.18 15.68
N ASP A 90 11.21 3.19 15.08
CA ASP A 90 11.82 2.08 14.34
C ASP A 90 11.84 2.35 12.82
N THR A 91 10.72 2.79 12.25
CA THR A 91 10.53 2.89 10.79
C THR A 91 11.39 3.97 10.15
N TYR A 92 11.77 5.02 10.89
CA TYR A 92 12.66 6.06 10.38
C TYR A 92 14.05 5.53 9.99
N ARG A 93 14.50 4.40 10.59
CA ARG A 93 15.78 3.75 10.28
C ARG A 93 15.65 2.61 9.27
N THR A 94 14.43 2.24 8.87
CA THR A 94 14.16 1.00 8.14
C THR A 94 13.28 1.24 6.90
N SER A 95 11.96 1.13 7.00
CA SER A 95 11.06 1.22 5.84
C SER A 95 10.97 2.62 5.26
N SER A 96 10.96 3.68 6.07
CA SER A 96 10.82 5.06 5.58
C SER A 96 11.89 5.45 4.55
N PRO A 97 13.20 5.30 4.81
CA PRO A 97 14.20 5.63 3.79
C PRO A 97 14.11 4.70 2.57
N LEU A 98 13.75 3.43 2.73
CA LEU A 98 13.55 2.52 1.60
C LEU A 98 12.44 3.00 0.67
N ILE A 99 11.27 3.39 1.22
CA ILE A 99 10.12 3.88 0.45
C ILE A 99 10.53 5.09 -0.40
N THR A 100 11.33 6.03 0.13
CA THR A 100 11.82 7.19 -0.66
C THR A 100 12.67 6.83 -1.87
N LEU A 101 13.20 5.59 -1.95
CA LEU A 101 13.97 5.12 -3.10
C LEU A 101 13.12 4.39 -4.12
N ILE A 102 12.10 3.65 -3.67
CA ILE A 102 11.30 2.77 -4.53
C ILE A 102 9.95 3.38 -4.93
N ASP A 103 9.46 4.38 -4.20
CA ASP A 103 8.20 5.10 -4.46
C ASP A 103 8.31 6.58 -4.01
N PRO A 104 9.06 7.41 -4.75
CA PRO A 104 9.33 8.79 -4.37
C PRO A 104 8.15 9.74 -4.59
#